data_AF-A0A2H1FFN4-F1
#
_entry.id   AF-A0A2H1FFN4-F1
#
_cell.length_a   1.000
_cell.length_b   1.000
_cell.length_c   1.000
_cell.angle_alpha   90.00
_cell.angle_beta   90.00
_cell.angle_gamma   90.00
#
_symmetry.space_group_name_H-M   'P 1'
#
loop_
_entity.id
_entity.type
_entity.pdbx_description
1 polymer ?
#
loop_
_entity_poly.entity_id
_entity_poly.type
_entity_poly.pdbx_seq_one_letter_code
_entity_poly.pdbx_strand_id
1 'polypeptide(L)' 'MQAQQLNTYRKVQVDPKIEAKMIGALRKSGQPFRAVSRTEYYISKKQCDILSKLNIPYTKL' A
#
# COMPACT_ATOMS: atom_id res chain seq x y z
N MET A 1 1.21 -10.00 -28.58
CA MET A 1 2.02 -9.95 -27.33
C MET A 1 1.50 -8.78 -26.51
N GLN A 2 0.73 -9.01 -25.44
CA GLN A 2 0.17 -7.92 -24.62
C GLN A 2 1.18 -7.51 -23.55
N ALA A 3 1.50 -6.22 -23.53
CA ALA A 3 2.41 -5.60 -22.57
C ALA A 3 1.93 -5.85 -21.14
N GLN A 4 2.69 -6.64 -20.38
CA GLN A 4 2.57 -6.72 -18.94
C GLN A 4 3.00 -5.37 -18.38
N GLN A 5 2.07 -4.46 -18.13
CA GLN A 5 2.34 -3.31 -17.28
C GLN A 5 2.66 -3.87 -15.89
N LEU A 6 3.96 -4.01 -15.60
CA LEU A 6 4.50 -4.29 -14.28
C LEU A 6 3.94 -3.23 -13.33
N ASN A 7 2.86 -3.56 -12.62
CA ASN A 7 2.44 -2.82 -11.43
C ASN A 7 3.61 -2.92 -10.45
N THR A 8 4.49 -1.93 -10.45
CA THR A 8 5.64 -1.86 -9.55
C THR A 8 5.10 -1.69 -8.14
N TYR A 9 5.06 -2.78 -7.38
CA TYR A 9 4.73 -2.74 -5.97
C TYR A 9 5.92 -2.13 -5.22
N ARG A 10 5.62 -1.23 -4.28
CA ARG A 10 6.59 -0.62 -3.38
C ARG A 10 6.48 -1.26 -2.02
N LYS A 11 7.62 -1.61 -1.43
CA LYS A 11 7.67 -2.03 -0.04
C LYS A 11 7.52 -0.79 0.84
N VAL A 12 6.57 -0.83 1.75
CA VAL A 12 6.34 0.23 2.72
C VAL A 12 6.20 -0.36 4.12
N GLN A 13 6.57 0.43 5.11
CA GLN A 13 6.34 0.14 6.51
C GLN A 13 5.39 1.19 7.10
N VAL A 14 4.45 0.76 7.93
CA VAL A 14 3.52 1.64 8.64
C VAL A 14 3.67 1.48 10.15
N ASP A 15 3.34 2.52 10.90
CA ASP A 15 3.28 2.40 12.35
C ASP A 15 2.14 1.46 12.78
N PRO A 16 2.37 0.55 13.75
CA PRO A 16 1.32 -0.35 14.25
C PRO A 16 0.05 0.39 14.71
N LYS A 17 0.20 1.61 15.23
CA LYS A 17 -0.92 2.44 15.72
C LYS A 17 -1.87 2.90 14.62
N ILE A 18 -1.41 2.94 13.37
CA ILE A 18 -2.19 3.39 12.21
C ILE A 18 -2.42 2.29 11.17
N GLU A 19 -1.92 1.07 11.41
CA GLU A 19 -2.02 -0.09 10.52
C GLU A 19 -3.45 -0.33 10.08
N ALA A 20 -4.40 -0.36 11.03
CA ALA A 20 -5.82 -0.55 10.74
C ALA A 20 -6.41 0.52 9.80
N LYS A 21 -5.98 1.78 9.97
CA LYS A 21 -6.40 2.91 9.11
C LYS A 21 -5.86 2.72 7.69
N MET A 22 -4.60 2.32 7.56
CA MET A 22 -3.96 2.04 6.28
C MET A 22 -4.63 0.86 5.56
N ILE A 23 -4.81 -0.29 6.24
CA ILE A 23 -5.51 -1.46 5.69
C ILE A 23 -6.91 -1.10 5.23
N GLY A 24 -7.67 -0.33 6.01
CA GLY A 24 -8.99 0.15 5.64
C GLY A 24 -8.97 0.99 4.35
N ALA A 25 -8.03 1.91 4.22
CA ALA A 25 -7.84 2.70 3.01
C ALA A 25 -7.46 1.84 1.79
N LEU A 26 -6.57 0.86 1.97
CA LEU A 26 -6.15 -0.04 0.90
C LEU A 26 -7.28 -0.96 0.45
N ARG A 27 -8.07 -1.53 1.37
CA ARG A 27 -9.22 -2.37 1.01
C ARG A 27 -10.28 -1.60 0.23
N LYS A 28 -10.53 -0.33 0.59
CA LYS A 28 -11.42 0.55 -0.17
C LYS A 28 -10.96 0.82 -1.61
N SER A 29 -9.68 0.62 -1.91
CA SER A 29 -9.16 0.79 -3.28
C SER A 29 -9.60 -0.31 -4.26
N GLY A 30 -10.11 -1.44 -3.75
CA GLY A 30 -10.48 -2.61 -4.55
C GLY A 30 -9.29 -3.31 -5.23
N GLN A 31 -8.05 -2.90 -4.93
CA GLN A 31 -6.84 -3.52 -5.50
C GLN A 31 -6.18 -4.47 -4.51
N PRO A 32 -5.58 -5.56 -5.01
CA PRO A 32 -4.78 -6.44 -4.17
C PRO A 32 -3.56 -5.70 -3.60
N PHE A 33 -3.18 -6.06 -2.39
CA PHE A 33 -1.91 -5.70 -1.75
C PHE A 33 -1.41 -6.91 -0.98
N ARG A 34 -0.10 -6.97 -0.70
CA ARG A 34 0.50 -8.11 -0.01
C ARG A 34 1.12 -7.66 1.30
N ALA A 35 0.78 -8.32 2.40
CA ALA A 35 1.48 -8.18 3.67
C ALA A 35 2.78 -9.00 3.65
N VAL A 36 3.86 -8.41 4.13
CA VAL A 36 5.17 -9.04 4.31
C VAL A 36 5.39 -9.41 5.77
N SER A 37 5.03 -8.50 6.67
CA SER A 37 5.07 -8.69 8.13
C SER A 37 3.88 -7.96 8.77
N ARG A 38 3.88 -7.83 10.11
CA ARG A 38 2.86 -7.07 10.85
C ARG A 38 2.76 -5.59 10.43
N THR A 39 3.84 -5.00 9.95
CA THR A 39 3.89 -3.56 9.64
C THR A 39 4.41 -3.29 8.23
N GLU A 40 4.82 -4.31 7.49
CA GLU A 40 5.39 -4.16 6.16
C GLU A 40 4.45 -4.68 5.07
N TYR A 41 4.30 -3.91 3.99
CA TYR A 41 3.38 -4.21 2.90
C TYR A 41 3.99 -3.88 1.54
N TYR A 42 3.62 -4.67 0.54
CA TYR A 42 3.80 -4.32 -0.86
C TYR A 42 2.52 -3.70 -1.40
N ILE A 43 2.59 -2.42 -1.76
CA ILE A 43 1.47 -1.64 -2.28
C ILE A 43 1.77 -1.06 -3.65
N SER A 44 0.74 -0.94 -4.50
CA SER A 44 0.87 -0.36 -5.83
C SER A 44 1.07 1.16 -5.78
N LYS A 45 1.46 1.77 -6.91
CA LYS A 45 1.52 3.23 -7.05
C LYS A 45 0.17 3.90 -6.72
N LYS A 46 -0.94 3.35 -7.24
CA LYS A 46 -2.29 3.85 -6.98
C LYS A 46 -2.64 3.81 -5.49
N GLN A 47 -2.21 2.77 -4.79
CA GLN A 47 -2.38 2.66 -3.34
C GLN A 47 -1.54 3.69 -2.58
N CYS A 48 -0.30 3.95 -3.01
CA CYS A 48 0.50 5.04 -2.44
C CYS A 48 -0.21 6.40 -2.56
N ASP A 49 -0.84 6.67 -3.72
CA ASP A 49 -1.57 7.92 -3.96
C ASP A 49 -2.80 8.04 -3.04
N ILE A 50 -3.50 6.92 -2.77
CA ILE A 50 -4.63 6.88 -1.83
C ILE A 50 -4.17 7.18 -0.41
N LEU A 51 -3.08 6.56 0.05
CA LEU A 51 -2.53 6.82 1.38
C LEU A 51 -2.09 8.28 1.52
N SER A 52 -1.48 8.85 0.48
CA SER A 52 -1.12 10.26 0.44
C SER A 52 -2.34 11.18 0.52
N LYS A 53 -3.41 10.90 -0.25
CA LYS A 53 -4.65 11.69 -0.21
C LYS A 53 -5.35 11.65 1.14
N LEU A 54 -5.24 10.53 1.86
CA LEU A 54 -5.85 10.32 3.17
C LEU A 54 -4.93 10.74 4.34
N ASN A 55 -3.77 11.34 4.04
CA ASN A 55 -2.75 11.71 5.03
C ASN A 55 -2.40 10.54 5.97
N ILE A 56 -2.23 9.34 5.39
CA ILE A 56 -1.79 8.15 6.11
C ILE A 56 -0.28 8.04 5.93
N PRO A 57 0.52 8.31 6.99
CA PRO A 57 1.96 8.26 6.87
C PRO A 57 2.45 6.81 6.72
N TYR A 58 3.51 6.62 5.95
CA TYR A 58 4.23 5.36 5.78
C TYR A 58 5.69 5.65 5.43
N THR A 59 6.59 4.74 5.79
CA THR A 59 8.01 4.76 5.43
C THR A 59 8.23 3.89 4.20
N LYS A 60 9.01 4.36 3.22
CA LYS A 60 9.42 3.54 2.06
C LYS A 60 10.66 2.74 2.44
N LEU A 61 10.63 1.43 2.17
CA LEU A 61 11.75 0.50 2.40
C LEU A 61 12.42 0.10 1.08
#